data_AF-A0A6L5XEZ9-F1
#
_entry.id   AF-A0A6L5XEZ9-F1
#
_cell.length_a   1.000
_cell.length_b   1.000
_cell.length_c   1.000
_cell.angle_alpha   90.00
_cell.angle_beta   90.00
_cell.angle_gamma   90.00
#
_symmetry.space_group_name_H-M   'P 1'
#
loop_
_entity.id
_entity.type
_entity.pdbx_description
1 polymer ?
#
loop_
_entity_poly.entity_id
_entity_poly.type
_entity_poly.pdbx_seq_one_letter_code
_entity_poly.pdbx_strand_id
1 'polypeptide(L)'
;MKIIDNQSILLDIYQEYRLPPGLFYGNTGLGIVLLLSRQLSCDDFFGKSILDMKSISTDITLESGITGVGIALNYLFQKLQKKQLRGLLSEIDSKVCQKVACDSNVDIDSSYGAVFYLCHRLRNDKHLSGTIREIFEFHIAASTEHIIDYYIGTTHHDYRFSLRHSTSVFVFALSMVLSCTGNKTMWIKKIKPMLPVLLEVYPFSPGNRLMYWHALSQLNKLLEGNKKISNHIAILQHSISQQSLLDCVNGNVYLGEGACGIYYLSRHFPEFKDSMSNFSHEIENYISNSLEIHHLGDIKYLKNHLGMWDGVAGIMLIESLMRTDRIFHGNFE
;
A
#
# COMPACT_ATOMS: atom_id res chain seq x y z
N MET A 1 10.40 -6.28 -23.52
CA MET A 1 9.26 -6.82 -22.75
C MET A 1 8.01 -6.06 -23.20
N LYS A 2 7.01 -6.77 -23.71
CA LYS A 2 5.93 -6.26 -24.59
C LYS A 2 4.91 -5.30 -23.95
N ILE A 3 4.84 -5.21 -22.62
CA ILE A 3 3.84 -4.36 -21.93
C ILE A 3 4.20 -2.88 -22.07
N ILE A 4 5.50 -2.57 -22.11
CA ILE A 4 6.00 -1.20 -22.32
C ILE A 4 5.70 -0.71 -23.74
N ASP A 5 5.52 -1.62 -24.69
CA ASP A 5 5.15 -1.27 -26.06
C ASP A 5 3.66 -0.88 -26.19
N ASN A 6 2.84 -1.12 -25.15
CA ASN A 6 1.40 -0.76 -25.10
C ASN A 6 1.12 0.56 -24.36
N GLN A 7 2.15 1.35 -24.05
CA GLN A 7 2.03 2.56 -23.25
C GLN A 7 1.13 3.65 -23.87
N SER A 8 1.11 3.78 -25.19
CA SER A 8 0.17 4.66 -25.90
C SER A 8 -1.28 4.21 -25.71
N ILE A 9 -1.54 2.90 -25.83
CA ILE A 9 -2.87 2.32 -25.64
C ILE A 9 -3.38 2.57 -24.22
N LEU A 10 -2.52 2.50 -23.20
CA LEU A 10 -2.90 2.78 -21.82
C LEU A 10 -3.25 4.25 -21.59
N LEU A 11 -2.55 5.18 -22.24
CA LEU A 11 -2.89 6.60 -22.19
C LEU A 11 -4.23 6.87 -22.86
N ASP A 12 -4.47 6.28 -24.04
CA ASP A 12 -5.74 6.42 -24.77
C ASP A 12 -6.90 5.87 -23.93
N ILE A 13 -6.74 4.68 -23.35
CA ILE A 13 -7.70 4.09 -22.42
C ILE A 13 -7.89 4.99 -21.20
N TYR A 14 -6.82 5.54 -20.62
CA TYR A 14 -6.92 6.45 -19.49
C TYR A 14 -7.69 7.71 -19.85
N GLN A 15 -7.59 8.24 -21.06
CA GLN A 15 -8.30 9.44 -21.48
C GLN A 15 -9.77 9.17 -21.83
N GLU A 16 -10.05 8.09 -22.56
CA GLU A 16 -11.36 7.79 -23.13
C GLU A 16 -12.26 6.94 -22.21
N TYR A 17 -11.67 6.06 -21.41
CA TYR A 17 -12.41 5.11 -20.59
C TYR A 17 -12.72 5.66 -19.19
N ARG A 18 -13.96 5.45 -18.74
CA ARG A 18 -14.36 5.74 -17.35
C ARG A 18 -14.01 4.55 -16.47
N LEU A 19 -12.75 4.47 -16.09
CA LEU A 19 -12.31 3.67 -14.95
C LEU A 19 -12.97 4.20 -13.66
N PRO A 20 -13.30 3.32 -12.69
CA PRO A 20 -13.73 3.78 -11.38
C PRO A 20 -12.62 4.64 -10.76
N PRO A 21 -12.99 5.61 -9.91
CA PRO A 21 -12.02 6.35 -9.11
C PRO A 21 -11.40 5.44 -8.04
N GLY A 22 -10.26 5.85 -7.48
CA GLY A 22 -9.57 5.09 -6.43
C GLY A 22 -8.12 4.75 -6.78
N LEU A 23 -7.34 4.38 -5.76
CA LEU A 23 -5.91 4.15 -5.88
C LEU A 23 -5.58 2.78 -6.46
N PHE A 24 -6.23 1.72 -5.96
CA PHE A 24 -5.83 0.35 -6.24
C PHE A 24 -6.56 -0.26 -7.42
N TYR A 25 -7.87 -0.06 -7.51
CA TYR A 25 -8.68 -0.56 -8.63
C TYR A 25 -9.02 0.54 -9.64
N GLY A 26 -8.72 1.79 -9.28
CA GLY A 26 -9.19 2.95 -9.99
C GLY A 26 -8.16 3.68 -10.83
N ASN A 27 -8.63 4.73 -11.48
CA ASN A 27 -7.85 5.58 -12.35
C ASN A 27 -6.71 6.33 -11.66
N THR A 28 -6.77 6.53 -10.34
CA THR A 28 -5.73 7.28 -9.64
C THR A 28 -4.42 6.49 -9.65
N GLY A 29 -4.49 5.17 -9.44
CA GLY A 29 -3.33 4.28 -9.54
C GLY A 29 -2.71 4.28 -10.93
N LEU A 30 -3.52 4.04 -11.97
CA LEU A 30 -3.05 4.08 -13.36
C LEU A 30 -2.46 5.45 -13.72
N GLY A 31 -3.14 6.53 -13.33
CA GLY A 31 -2.69 7.89 -13.59
C GLY A 31 -1.34 8.22 -12.95
N ILE A 32 -1.07 7.75 -11.73
CA ILE A 32 0.26 7.89 -11.09
C ILE A 32 1.33 7.19 -11.92
N VAL A 33 1.07 5.96 -12.38
CA VAL A 33 2.04 5.18 -13.15
C VAL A 33 2.34 5.86 -14.49
N LEU A 34 1.32 6.35 -15.19
CA LEU A 34 1.49 7.10 -16.44
C LEU A 34 2.21 8.43 -16.21
N LEU A 35 1.94 9.12 -15.11
CA LEU A 35 2.62 10.36 -14.73
C LEU A 35 4.11 10.12 -14.44
N LEU A 36 4.43 9.08 -13.65
CA LEU A 36 5.81 8.69 -13.34
C LEU A 36 6.58 8.26 -14.60
N SER A 37 5.87 7.64 -15.55
CA SER A 37 6.39 7.26 -16.87
C SER A 37 6.47 8.42 -17.87
N ARG A 38 6.11 9.65 -17.46
CA ARG A 38 6.09 10.88 -18.27
C ARG A 38 5.14 10.84 -19.47
N GLN A 39 4.07 10.07 -19.38
CA GLN A 39 3.06 9.92 -20.45
C GLN A 39 1.81 10.74 -20.21
N LEU A 40 1.53 11.04 -18.95
CA LEU A 40 0.41 11.88 -18.55
C LEU A 40 0.93 13.21 -18.02
N SER A 41 0.33 14.32 -18.45
CA SER A 41 0.65 15.62 -17.88
C SER A 41 0.10 15.73 -16.45
N CYS A 42 0.74 16.55 -15.63
CA CYS A 42 0.22 16.82 -14.28
C CYS A 42 -1.20 17.39 -14.32
N ASP A 43 -1.48 18.28 -15.28
CA ASP A 43 -2.76 19.00 -15.33
C ASP A 43 -3.90 18.06 -15.74
N ASP A 44 -3.66 17.13 -16.67
CA ASP A 44 -4.63 16.10 -17.05
C ASP A 44 -4.94 15.15 -15.88
N PHE A 45 -3.89 14.69 -15.19
CA PHE A 45 -4.03 13.83 -14.01
C PHE A 45 -4.88 14.51 -12.92
N PHE A 46 -4.59 15.77 -12.62
CA PHE A 46 -5.32 16.51 -11.58
C PHE A 46 -6.75 16.83 -12.00
N GLY A 47 -6.96 17.24 -13.25
CA GLY A 47 -8.29 17.50 -13.80
C GLY A 47 -9.20 16.28 -13.65
N LYS A 48 -8.69 15.09 -14.01
CA LYS A 48 -9.43 13.83 -13.85
C LYS A 48 -9.67 13.48 -12.38
N SER A 49 -8.63 13.53 -11.54
CA SER A 49 -8.73 13.24 -10.10
C SER A 49 -9.78 14.11 -9.38
N ILE A 50 -9.92 15.38 -9.76
CA ILE A 50 -10.95 16.29 -9.19
C ILE A 50 -12.37 15.84 -9.53
N LEU A 51 -12.60 15.41 -10.77
CA LEU A 51 -13.91 14.91 -11.20
C LEU A 51 -14.26 13.62 -10.46
N ASP A 52 -13.28 12.74 -10.32
CA ASP A 52 -13.38 11.44 -9.66
C ASP A 52 -13.72 11.55 -8.18
N MET A 53 -13.07 12.46 -7.46
CA MET A 53 -13.34 12.68 -6.03
C MET A 53 -14.78 13.10 -5.72
N LYS A 54 -15.49 13.72 -6.68
CA LYS A 54 -16.92 14.01 -6.50
C LYS A 54 -17.75 12.73 -6.44
N SER A 55 -17.36 11.70 -7.19
CA SER A 55 -18.11 10.44 -7.31
C SER A 55 -17.89 9.45 -6.14
N ILE A 56 -16.73 9.47 -5.49
CA ILE A 56 -16.41 8.61 -4.33
C ILE A 56 -16.42 9.34 -2.98
N SER A 57 -17.02 10.52 -2.92
CA SER A 57 -16.91 11.41 -1.75
C SER A 57 -17.30 10.81 -0.39
N THR A 58 -18.06 9.71 -0.37
CA THR A 58 -18.50 9.02 0.86
C THR A 58 -17.70 7.76 1.19
N ASP A 59 -16.93 7.23 0.25
CA ASP A 59 -16.09 6.05 0.43
C ASP A 59 -14.72 6.49 0.93
N ILE A 60 -14.36 6.10 2.15
CA ILE A 60 -13.08 6.44 2.78
C ILE A 60 -12.12 5.24 2.86
N THR A 61 -12.43 4.14 2.17
CA THR A 61 -11.52 2.99 2.04
C THR A 61 -10.25 3.38 1.29
N LEU A 62 -9.14 2.68 1.58
CA LEU A 62 -7.85 2.99 0.97
C LEU A 62 -7.84 2.66 -0.54
N GLU A 63 -8.51 1.59 -0.92
CA GLU A 63 -8.37 0.99 -2.25
C GLU A 63 -9.20 1.71 -3.32
N SER A 64 -10.44 2.03 -2.98
CA SER A 64 -11.43 2.60 -3.89
C SER A 64 -11.88 4.00 -3.47
N GLY A 65 -11.68 4.36 -2.21
CA GLY A 65 -12.14 5.60 -1.63
C GLY A 65 -11.16 6.78 -1.70
N ILE A 66 -11.60 7.89 -1.10
CA ILE A 66 -10.89 9.19 -1.14
C ILE A 66 -9.58 9.19 -0.35
N THR A 67 -9.38 8.27 0.58
CA THR A 67 -8.17 8.21 1.41
C THR A 67 -6.96 7.78 0.58
N GLY A 68 -7.09 6.76 -0.27
CA GLY A 68 -6.04 6.36 -1.22
C GLY A 68 -5.71 7.46 -2.22
N VAL A 69 -6.74 8.10 -2.77
CA VAL A 69 -6.56 9.27 -3.66
C VAL A 69 -5.83 10.40 -2.93
N GLY A 70 -6.20 10.67 -1.68
CA GLY A 70 -5.57 11.68 -0.85
C GLY A 70 -4.09 11.39 -0.56
N ILE A 71 -3.71 10.13 -0.31
CA ILE A 71 -2.29 9.75 -0.15
C ILE A 71 -1.50 10.05 -1.43
N ALA A 72 -2.05 9.66 -2.59
CA ALA A 72 -1.41 9.93 -3.88
C ALA A 72 -1.27 11.43 -4.16
N LEU A 73 -2.32 12.21 -3.93
CA LEU A 73 -2.30 13.67 -4.10
C LEU A 73 -1.31 14.33 -3.14
N ASN A 74 -1.22 13.88 -1.89
CA ASN A 74 -0.25 14.41 -0.94
C ASN A 74 1.20 14.12 -1.38
N TYR A 75 1.48 12.91 -1.85
CA TYR A 75 2.79 12.57 -2.42
C TYR A 75 3.17 13.52 -3.58
N LEU A 76 2.24 13.75 -4.51
CA LEU A 76 2.45 14.66 -5.64
C LEU A 76 2.58 16.11 -5.20
N PHE A 77 1.80 16.56 -4.21
CA PHE A 77 1.90 17.89 -3.64
C PHE A 77 3.29 18.15 -3.06
N GLN A 78 3.86 17.18 -2.35
CA GLN A 78 5.20 17.30 -1.77
C GLN A 78 6.29 17.41 -2.83
N LYS A 79 6.11 16.75 -3.98
CA LYS A 79 7.06 16.84 -5.09
C LYS A 79 6.90 18.08 -5.96
N LEU A 80 5.67 18.53 -6.19
CA LEU A 80 5.36 19.56 -7.19
C LEU A 80 5.01 20.93 -6.60
N GLN A 81 4.74 21.00 -5.29
CA GLN A 81 4.39 22.22 -4.53
C GLN A 81 3.24 23.07 -5.12
N LYS A 82 2.30 22.47 -5.85
CA LYS A 82 1.15 23.18 -6.45
C LYS A 82 0.09 23.53 -5.39
N LYS A 83 -0.21 24.83 -5.21
CA LYS A 83 -1.20 25.35 -4.22
C LYS A 83 -2.61 24.73 -4.35
N GLN A 84 -3.06 24.41 -5.56
CA GLN A 84 -4.38 23.84 -5.82
C GLN A 84 -4.60 22.49 -5.11
N LEU A 85 -3.52 21.71 -4.91
CA LEU A 85 -3.58 20.41 -4.25
C LEU A 85 -3.90 20.53 -2.76
N ARG A 86 -3.54 21.65 -2.12
CA ARG A 86 -3.83 21.90 -0.71
C ARG A 86 -5.34 21.99 -0.46
N GLY A 87 -6.10 22.62 -1.36
CA GLY A 87 -7.54 22.74 -1.24
C GLY A 87 -8.25 21.38 -1.32
N LEU A 88 -7.84 20.54 -2.27
CA LEU A 88 -8.37 19.19 -2.44
C LEU A 88 -8.06 18.30 -1.24
N LEU A 89 -6.82 18.38 -0.74
CA LEU A 89 -6.40 17.67 0.46
C LEU A 89 -7.23 18.06 1.68
N SER A 90 -7.54 19.35 1.87
CA SER A 90 -8.41 19.82 2.96
C SER A 90 -9.87 19.36 2.81
N GLU A 91 -10.37 19.21 1.57
CA GLU A 91 -11.70 18.64 1.33
C GLU A 91 -11.74 17.15 1.72
N ILE A 92 -10.72 16.38 1.35
CA ILE A 92 -10.59 14.97 1.75
C ILE A 92 -10.49 14.87 3.28
N ASP A 93 -9.63 15.69 3.91
CA ASP A 93 -9.49 15.75 5.38
C ASP A 93 -10.85 15.91 6.06
N SER A 94 -11.65 16.88 5.57
CA SER A 94 -12.97 17.18 6.13
C SER A 94 -13.94 16.00 5.99
N LYS A 95 -13.96 15.35 4.82
CA LYS A 95 -14.84 14.19 4.56
C LYS A 95 -14.46 12.97 5.39
N VAL A 96 -13.16 12.69 5.54
CA VAL A 96 -12.66 11.58 6.36
C VAL A 96 -13.03 11.82 7.83
N CYS A 97 -12.74 13.01 8.36
CA CYS A 97 -13.10 13.35 9.74
C CYS A 97 -14.62 13.29 9.96
N GLN A 98 -15.42 13.81 9.03
CA GLN A 98 -16.88 13.76 9.13
C GLN A 98 -17.41 12.31 9.16
N LYS A 99 -16.90 11.44 8.27
CA LYS A 99 -17.32 10.04 8.20
C LYS A 99 -17.00 9.30 9.50
N VAL A 100 -15.80 9.47 10.05
CA VAL A 100 -15.39 8.84 11.31
C VAL A 100 -16.12 9.44 12.52
N ALA A 101 -16.46 10.73 12.50
CA ALA A 101 -17.10 11.40 13.63
C ALA A 101 -18.61 11.14 13.73
N CYS A 102 -19.30 11.08 12.59
CA CYS A 102 -20.76 11.17 12.53
C CYS A 102 -21.45 9.85 12.17
N ASP A 103 -20.72 8.88 11.60
CA ASP A 103 -21.31 7.60 11.23
C ASP A 103 -21.15 6.59 12.37
N SER A 104 -22.26 6.03 12.84
CA SER A 104 -22.25 5.02 13.89
C SER A 104 -21.77 3.65 13.40
N ASN A 105 -21.75 3.41 12.08
CA ASN A 105 -21.45 2.13 11.45
C ASN A 105 -20.30 2.27 10.44
N VAL A 106 -19.18 2.85 10.86
CA VAL A 106 -17.96 2.85 10.04
C VAL A 106 -17.46 1.42 9.90
N ASP A 107 -17.31 0.92 8.67
CA ASP A 107 -16.76 -0.41 8.43
C ASP A 107 -15.24 -0.46 8.72
N ILE A 108 -14.70 -1.68 8.81
CA ILE A 108 -13.30 -1.89 9.18
C ILE A 108 -12.32 -1.36 8.11
N ASP A 109 -12.64 -1.50 6.83
CA ASP A 109 -11.77 -1.04 5.73
C ASP A 109 -11.72 0.49 5.67
N SER A 110 -12.85 1.14 5.92
CA SER A 110 -12.95 2.58 6.14
C SER A 110 -12.12 3.05 7.34
N SER A 111 -12.09 2.26 8.42
CA SER A 111 -11.29 2.57 9.61
C SER A 111 -9.78 2.48 9.31
N TYR A 112 -9.34 1.45 8.58
CA TYR A 112 -7.96 1.35 8.08
C TYR A 112 -7.63 2.50 7.13
N GLY A 113 -8.52 2.83 6.20
CA GLY A 113 -8.37 3.96 5.29
C GLY A 113 -8.15 5.28 6.04
N ALA A 114 -8.97 5.56 7.06
CA ALA A 114 -8.83 6.73 7.92
C ALA A 114 -7.48 6.75 8.66
N VAL A 115 -7.11 5.64 9.31
CA VAL A 115 -5.84 5.55 10.05
C VAL A 115 -4.65 5.76 9.11
N PHE A 116 -4.58 5.05 7.98
CA PHE A 116 -3.45 5.19 7.06
C PHE A 116 -3.34 6.59 6.47
N TYR A 117 -4.47 7.18 6.06
CA TYR A 117 -4.48 8.52 5.48
C TYR A 117 -4.11 9.60 6.50
N LEU A 118 -4.77 9.65 7.66
CA LEU A 118 -4.54 10.70 8.65
C LEU A 118 -3.13 10.59 9.25
N CYS A 119 -2.64 9.38 9.51
CA CYS A 119 -1.25 9.17 9.93
C CYS A 119 -0.27 9.65 8.86
N HIS A 120 -0.55 9.37 7.58
CA HIS A 120 0.27 9.83 6.46
C HIS A 120 0.29 11.36 6.37
N ARG A 121 -0.86 12.03 6.55
CA ARG A 121 -0.95 13.49 6.57
C ARG A 121 -0.17 14.08 7.75
N LEU A 122 -0.37 13.58 8.97
CA LEU A 122 0.34 14.05 10.18
C LEU A 122 1.86 13.97 10.06
N ARG A 123 2.35 12.88 9.45
CA ARG A 123 3.78 12.61 9.30
C ARG A 123 4.45 13.49 8.24
N ASN A 124 3.78 13.69 7.12
CA ASN A 124 4.43 14.26 5.94
C ASN A 124 4.03 15.73 5.66
N ASP A 125 2.93 16.24 6.21
CA ASP A 125 2.52 17.64 6.05
C ASP A 125 2.93 18.49 7.26
N LYS A 126 4.05 19.21 7.11
CA LYS A 126 4.62 20.08 8.16
C LYS A 126 3.83 21.38 8.35
N HIS A 127 2.89 21.70 7.47
CA HIS A 127 2.13 22.96 7.50
C HIS A 127 0.75 22.83 8.16
N LEU A 128 0.42 21.65 8.70
CA LEU A 128 -0.78 21.45 9.49
C LEU A 128 -0.71 22.28 10.77
N SER A 129 -1.78 23.05 11.06
CA SER A 129 -1.90 23.80 12.31
C SER A 129 -2.06 22.87 13.51
N GLY A 130 -1.72 23.34 14.72
CA GLY A 130 -1.87 22.56 15.95
C GLY A 130 -3.29 21.99 16.12
N THR A 131 -4.31 22.80 15.89
CA THR A 131 -5.72 22.37 15.96
C THR A 131 -6.05 21.24 14.99
N ILE A 132 -5.59 21.31 13.74
CA ILE A 132 -5.84 20.23 12.77
C ILE A 132 -5.11 18.96 13.18
N ARG A 133 -3.90 19.08 13.74
CA ARG A 133 -3.15 17.92 14.25
C ARG A 133 -3.91 17.24 15.39
N GLU A 134 -4.45 18.01 16.34
CA GLU A 134 -5.26 17.49 17.45
C GLU A 134 -6.52 16.78 16.96
N ILE A 135 -7.23 17.37 15.98
CA ILE A 135 -8.41 16.75 15.36
C ILE A 135 -8.03 15.40 14.71
N PHE A 136 -6.92 15.36 13.97
CA PHE A 136 -6.47 14.11 13.34
C PHE A 136 -6.09 13.07 14.37
N GLU A 137 -5.36 13.44 15.43
CA GLU A 137 -5.00 12.51 16.51
C GLU A 137 -6.23 11.91 17.19
N PHE A 138 -7.28 12.71 17.40
CA PHE A 138 -8.55 12.22 17.95
C PHE A 138 -9.20 11.17 17.03
N HIS A 139 -9.32 11.45 15.72
CA HIS A 139 -9.94 10.50 14.77
C HIS A 139 -9.08 9.26 14.52
N ILE A 140 -7.75 9.41 14.52
CA ILE A 140 -6.82 8.27 14.49
C ILE A 140 -7.06 7.38 15.71
N ALA A 141 -7.18 7.97 16.90
CA ALA A 141 -7.43 7.19 18.11
C ALA A 141 -8.74 6.41 18.03
N ALA A 142 -9.85 7.08 17.71
CA ALA A 142 -11.15 6.43 17.58
C ALA A 142 -11.14 5.29 16.56
N SER A 143 -10.58 5.51 15.37
CA SER A 143 -10.50 4.49 14.32
C SER A 143 -9.58 3.33 14.70
N THR A 144 -8.49 3.61 15.43
CA THR A 144 -7.54 2.59 15.89
C THR A 144 -8.15 1.71 16.98
N GLU A 145 -8.94 2.28 17.91
CA GLU A 145 -9.67 1.47 18.89
C GLU A 145 -10.65 0.52 18.20
N HIS A 146 -11.41 1.02 17.21
CA HIS A 146 -12.31 0.17 16.44
C HIS A 146 -11.56 -0.98 15.73
N ILE A 147 -10.40 -0.70 15.14
CA ILE A 147 -9.54 -1.72 14.53
C ILE A 147 -9.04 -2.75 15.56
N ILE A 148 -8.65 -2.31 16.76
CA ILE A 148 -8.20 -3.18 17.85
C ILE A 148 -9.34 -4.11 18.29
N ASP A 149 -10.53 -3.56 18.53
CA ASP A 149 -11.70 -4.32 18.96
C ASP A 149 -12.10 -5.36 17.91
N TYR A 150 -12.11 -4.96 16.64
CA TYR A 150 -12.37 -5.87 15.52
C TYR A 150 -11.34 -7.01 15.46
N TYR A 151 -10.04 -6.68 15.57
CA TYR A 151 -8.96 -7.67 15.47
C TYR A 151 -9.02 -8.69 16.61
N ILE A 152 -9.30 -8.26 17.84
CA ILE A 152 -9.43 -9.14 19.02
C ILE A 152 -10.66 -10.05 18.88
N GLY A 153 -11.76 -9.55 18.30
CA GLY A 153 -13.01 -10.27 18.15
C GLY A 153 -13.06 -11.29 17.00
N THR A 154 -12.02 -11.38 16.17
CA THR A 154 -12.02 -12.18 14.93
C THR A 154 -10.86 -13.15 14.83
N THR A 155 -11.10 -14.32 14.23
CA THR A 155 -10.03 -15.28 13.89
C THR A 155 -9.51 -15.01 12.49
N HIS A 156 -8.19 -14.88 12.35
CA HIS A 156 -7.54 -14.53 11.09
C HIS A 156 -6.79 -15.74 10.54
N HIS A 157 -7.27 -16.29 9.43
CA HIS A 157 -6.67 -17.46 8.79
C HIS A 157 -6.53 -17.24 7.28
N ASP A 158 -5.36 -16.79 6.86
CA ASP A 158 -5.02 -16.61 5.45
C ASP A 158 -3.99 -17.66 5.01
N TYR A 159 -4.43 -18.60 4.19
CA TYR A 159 -3.56 -19.66 3.63
C TYR A 159 -2.81 -19.21 2.39
N ARG A 160 -3.30 -18.18 1.69
CA ARG A 160 -2.70 -17.64 0.47
C ARG A 160 -2.00 -16.32 0.76
N PHE A 161 -0.97 -16.01 -0.03
CA PHE A 161 -0.35 -14.70 0.04
C PHE A 161 -1.35 -13.62 -0.36
N SER A 162 -1.41 -12.54 0.42
CA SER A 162 -2.08 -11.31 0.04
C SER A 162 -1.45 -10.13 0.76
N LEU A 163 -1.31 -9.00 0.08
CA LEU A 163 -0.99 -7.71 0.69
C LEU A 163 -2.12 -7.20 1.62
N ARG A 164 -3.26 -7.90 1.67
CA ARG A 164 -4.34 -7.70 2.65
C ARG A 164 -4.26 -8.62 3.86
N HIS A 165 -3.17 -9.39 4.05
CA HIS A 165 -3.02 -10.28 5.19
C HIS A 165 -3.33 -9.55 6.51
N SER A 166 -4.43 -9.93 7.15
CA SER A 166 -5.12 -9.07 8.12
C SER A 166 -4.26 -8.71 9.32
N THR A 167 -3.54 -9.70 9.88
CA THR A 167 -2.61 -9.48 10.99
C THR A 167 -1.46 -8.56 10.61
N SER A 168 -0.93 -8.66 9.39
CA SER A 168 0.12 -7.74 8.93
C SER A 168 -0.39 -6.32 8.77
N VAL A 169 -1.57 -6.14 8.18
CA VAL A 169 -2.21 -4.81 8.03
C VAL A 169 -2.50 -4.20 9.40
N PHE A 170 -3.00 -5.01 10.35
CA PHE A 170 -3.22 -4.61 11.73
C PHE A 170 -1.94 -4.11 12.42
N VAL A 171 -0.87 -4.91 12.42
CA VAL A 171 0.40 -4.52 13.05
C VAL A 171 1.03 -3.31 12.36
N PHE A 172 0.86 -3.19 11.04
CA PHE A 172 1.33 -2.03 10.30
C PHE A 172 0.54 -0.76 10.67
N ALA A 173 -0.77 -0.85 10.86
CA ALA A 173 -1.59 0.27 11.36
C ALA A 173 -1.13 0.73 12.75
N LEU A 174 -0.90 -0.19 13.70
CA LEU A 174 -0.34 0.14 15.02
C LEU A 174 1.01 0.85 14.92
N SER A 175 1.88 0.38 14.02
CA SER A 175 3.18 1.00 13.77
C SER A 175 3.05 2.42 13.22
N MET A 176 2.13 2.64 12.28
CA MET A 176 1.85 3.96 11.72
C MET A 176 1.37 4.94 12.80
N VAL A 177 0.42 4.53 13.64
CA VAL A 177 -0.10 5.33 14.77
C VAL A 177 1.03 5.73 15.72
N LEU A 178 1.86 4.76 16.14
CA LEU A 178 2.96 5.01 17.06
C LEU A 178 4.06 5.90 16.45
N SER A 179 4.21 5.88 15.13
CA SER A 179 5.21 6.69 14.41
C SER A 179 4.83 8.16 14.26
N CYS A 180 3.53 8.50 14.28
CA CYS A 180 3.04 9.84 13.91
C CYS A 180 2.32 10.61 15.02
N THR A 181 1.80 9.93 16.05
CA THR A 181 1.06 10.57 17.15
C THR A 181 2.00 11.13 18.22
N GLY A 182 1.59 12.23 18.86
CA GLY A 182 2.32 12.85 19.96
C GLY A 182 2.34 12.00 21.25
N ASN A 183 1.24 11.29 21.54
CA ASN A 183 1.10 10.52 22.78
C ASN A 183 1.58 9.06 22.66
N LYS A 184 2.88 8.89 22.37
CA LYS A 184 3.49 7.55 22.20
C LYS A 184 3.33 6.66 23.44
N THR A 185 3.49 7.23 24.63
CA THR A 185 3.43 6.46 25.89
C THR A 185 2.07 5.77 26.08
N MET A 186 0.97 6.46 25.76
CA MET A 186 -0.37 5.87 25.82
C MET A 186 -0.51 4.69 24.85
N TRP A 187 -0.09 4.86 23.59
CA TRP A 187 -0.17 3.80 22.59
C TRP A 187 0.71 2.60 22.94
N ILE A 188 1.92 2.83 23.45
CA ILE A 188 2.79 1.74 23.93
C ILE A 188 2.09 0.95 25.05
N LYS A 189 1.41 1.62 25.99
CA LYS A 189 0.66 0.95 27.06
C LYS A 189 -0.53 0.13 26.52
N LYS A 190 -1.16 0.55 25.42
CA LYS A 190 -2.23 -0.20 24.74
C LYS A 190 -1.72 -1.40 23.94
N ILE A 191 -0.61 -1.24 23.22
CA ILE A 191 -0.04 -2.28 22.34
C ILE A 191 0.63 -3.40 23.15
N LYS A 192 1.34 -3.07 24.24
CA LYS A 192 2.12 -4.05 25.04
C LYS A 192 1.30 -5.27 25.49
N PRO A 193 0.08 -5.11 26.04
CA PRO A 193 -0.78 -6.25 26.40
C PRO A 193 -1.16 -7.16 25.23
N MET A 194 -1.17 -6.66 24.00
CA MET A 194 -1.54 -7.44 22.81
C MET A 194 -0.38 -8.29 22.27
N LEU A 195 0.86 -8.03 22.69
CA LEU A 195 2.05 -8.71 22.17
C LEU A 195 1.98 -10.24 22.25
N PRO A 196 1.48 -10.89 23.32
CA PRO A 196 1.38 -12.35 23.35
C PRO A 196 0.55 -12.89 22.16
N VAL A 197 -0.63 -12.32 21.92
CA VAL A 197 -1.52 -12.71 20.81
C VAL A 197 -0.86 -12.49 19.46
N LEU A 198 -0.17 -11.36 19.27
CA LEU A 198 0.54 -11.08 18.02
C LEU A 198 1.69 -12.08 17.78
N LEU A 199 2.44 -12.42 18.83
CA LEU A 199 3.60 -13.30 18.70
C LEU A 199 3.24 -14.80 18.60
N GLU A 200 1.98 -15.17 18.86
CA GLU A 200 1.44 -16.51 18.57
C GLU A 200 1.14 -16.71 17.07
N VAL A 201 0.96 -15.62 16.31
CA VAL A 201 0.66 -15.72 14.88
C VAL A 201 1.90 -16.14 14.11
N TYR A 202 1.80 -17.26 13.40
CA TYR A 202 2.78 -17.69 12.41
C TYR A 202 2.09 -17.88 11.05
N PRO A 203 2.21 -16.91 10.12
CA PRO A 203 1.48 -16.98 8.85
C PRO A 203 1.84 -18.22 8.03
N PHE A 204 0.85 -18.83 7.39
CA PHE A 204 1.04 -20.08 6.63
C PHE A 204 1.91 -19.85 5.38
N SER A 205 1.54 -18.88 4.55
CA SER A 205 2.26 -18.57 3.31
C SER A 205 3.59 -17.82 3.57
N PRO A 206 4.70 -18.20 2.91
CA PRO A 206 5.96 -17.45 2.97
C PRO A 206 5.81 -15.95 2.65
N GLY A 207 4.94 -15.58 1.70
CA GLY A 207 4.65 -14.19 1.38
C GLY A 207 4.00 -13.43 2.55
N ASN A 208 3.07 -14.06 3.27
CA ASN A 208 2.46 -13.46 4.46
C ASN A 208 3.46 -13.39 5.62
N ARG A 209 4.38 -14.35 5.74
CA ARG A 209 5.48 -14.27 6.71
C ARG A 209 6.39 -13.08 6.43
N LEU A 210 6.71 -12.83 5.16
CA LEU A 210 7.48 -11.66 4.73
C LEU A 210 6.75 -10.36 5.05
N MET A 211 5.46 -10.26 4.72
CA MET A 211 4.65 -9.08 5.06
C MET A 211 4.55 -8.87 6.58
N TYR A 212 4.40 -9.94 7.34
CA TYR A 212 4.32 -9.88 8.81
C TYR A 212 5.66 -9.52 9.45
N TRP A 213 6.77 -10.04 8.91
CA TRP A 213 8.11 -9.64 9.28
C TRP A 213 8.31 -8.13 9.11
N HIS A 214 7.84 -7.55 8.00
CA HIS A 214 7.90 -6.09 7.78
C HIS A 214 7.16 -5.32 8.84
N ALA A 215 5.90 -5.68 9.07
CA ALA A 215 5.05 -5.01 10.05
C ALA A 215 5.63 -5.10 11.47
N LEU A 216 6.04 -6.30 11.91
CA LEU A 216 6.66 -6.50 13.23
C LEU A 216 8.00 -5.79 13.34
N SER A 217 8.83 -5.76 12.31
CA SER A 217 10.12 -5.07 12.32
C SER A 217 9.94 -3.57 12.52
N GLN A 218 8.92 -2.97 11.91
CA GLN A 218 8.59 -1.56 12.14
C GLN A 218 8.08 -1.31 13.55
N LEU A 219 7.14 -2.15 14.03
CA LEU A 219 6.62 -2.05 15.39
C LEU A 219 7.74 -2.18 16.42
N ASN A 220 8.64 -3.15 16.25
CA ASN A 220 9.72 -3.43 17.18
C ASN A 220 10.69 -2.24 17.30
N LYS A 221 11.01 -1.59 16.17
CA LYS A 221 11.83 -0.37 16.17
C LYS A 221 11.16 0.75 16.98
N LEU A 222 9.85 0.90 16.88
CA LEU A 222 9.09 1.93 17.60
C LEU A 222 8.88 1.59 19.09
N LEU A 223 9.00 0.30 19.45
CA LEU A 223 8.98 -0.20 20.82
C LEU A 223 10.38 -0.36 21.44
N GLU A 224 11.39 0.29 20.86
CA GLU A 224 12.78 0.32 21.36
C GLU A 224 13.44 -1.07 21.44
N GLY A 225 13.09 -1.99 20.54
CA GLY A 225 13.77 -3.28 20.39
C GLY A 225 13.36 -4.32 21.45
N ASN A 226 12.06 -4.59 21.56
CA ASN A 226 11.54 -5.64 22.43
C ASN A 226 12.09 -7.03 22.06
N LYS A 227 12.80 -7.67 22.99
CA LYS A 227 13.47 -8.96 22.78
C LYS A 227 12.53 -10.07 22.30
N LYS A 228 11.29 -10.14 22.80
CA LYS A 228 10.32 -11.18 22.37
C LYS A 228 9.93 -11.00 20.91
N ILE A 229 9.72 -9.76 20.48
CA ILE A 229 9.43 -9.44 19.09
C ILE A 229 10.65 -9.74 18.21
N SER A 230 11.85 -9.35 18.65
CA SER A 230 13.11 -9.65 17.94
C SER A 230 13.30 -11.15 17.70
N ASN A 231 13.01 -11.99 18.70
CA ASN A 231 13.09 -13.45 18.55
C ASN A 231 12.10 -13.96 17.50
N HIS A 232 10.85 -13.49 17.52
CA HIS A 232 9.84 -13.90 16.54
C HIS A 232 10.17 -13.40 15.12
N ILE A 233 10.68 -12.18 14.98
CA ILE A 233 11.20 -11.64 13.71
C ILE A 233 12.29 -12.56 13.15
N ALA A 234 13.23 -13.02 13.98
CA ALA A 234 14.29 -13.93 13.54
C ALA A 234 13.72 -15.28 13.07
N ILE A 235 12.72 -15.83 13.77
CA ILE A 235 12.03 -17.07 13.35
C ILE A 235 11.38 -16.89 11.97
N LEU A 236 10.66 -15.79 11.75
CA LEU A 236 10.06 -15.48 10.45
C LEU A 236 11.14 -15.37 9.37
N GLN A 237 12.21 -14.61 9.65
CA GLN A 237 13.31 -14.34 8.73
C GLN A 237 13.99 -15.64 8.25
N HIS A 238 14.30 -16.57 9.17
CA HIS A 238 14.91 -17.85 8.82
C HIS A 238 14.00 -18.78 8.01
N SER A 239 12.70 -18.52 7.98
CA SER A 239 11.72 -19.36 7.26
C SER A 239 11.37 -18.86 5.85
N ILE A 240 12.02 -17.78 5.39
CA ILE A 240 11.75 -17.13 4.11
C ILE A 240 12.96 -17.33 3.19
N SER A 241 12.71 -17.75 1.95
CA SER A 241 13.70 -17.89 0.89
C SER A 241 13.13 -17.40 -0.44
N GLN A 242 13.98 -17.04 -1.40
CA GLN A 242 13.53 -16.58 -2.72
C GLN A 242 12.63 -17.60 -3.41
N GLN A 243 13.03 -18.87 -3.40
CA GLN A 243 12.26 -19.98 -3.96
C GLN A 243 10.88 -20.11 -3.30
N SER A 244 10.82 -20.12 -1.96
CA SER A 244 9.53 -20.29 -1.27
C SER A 244 8.57 -19.13 -1.49
N LEU A 245 9.08 -17.91 -1.76
CA LEU A 245 8.25 -16.77 -2.13
C LEU A 245 7.71 -16.86 -3.57
N LEU A 246 8.51 -17.36 -4.52
CA LEU A 246 8.05 -17.60 -5.89
C LEU A 246 7.02 -18.74 -5.95
N ASP A 247 7.23 -19.81 -5.17
CA ASP A 247 6.32 -20.94 -5.11
C ASP A 247 4.95 -20.54 -4.55
N CYS A 248 4.91 -19.59 -3.62
CA CYS A 248 3.67 -19.22 -2.92
C CYS A 248 2.68 -18.38 -3.75
N VAL A 249 3.11 -17.76 -4.85
CA VAL A 249 2.24 -16.91 -5.70
C VAL A 249 1.52 -17.68 -6.81
N ASN A 250 1.88 -18.95 -7.06
CA ASN A 250 1.15 -19.90 -7.90
C ASN A 250 0.62 -19.34 -9.24
N GLY A 251 1.46 -18.67 -10.01
CA GLY A 251 1.16 -18.12 -11.34
C GLY A 251 0.62 -16.69 -11.31
N ASN A 252 0.28 -16.16 -10.14
CA ASN A 252 -0.21 -14.79 -10.01
C ASN A 252 0.96 -13.79 -10.13
N VAL A 253 0.83 -12.84 -11.06
CA VAL A 253 1.85 -11.81 -11.31
C VAL A 253 1.51 -10.47 -10.68
N TYR A 254 0.28 -10.26 -10.22
CA TYR A 254 -0.23 -8.97 -9.80
C TYR A 254 0.33 -8.48 -8.47
N LEU A 255 0.14 -7.19 -8.16
CA LEU A 255 0.68 -6.58 -6.95
C LEU A 255 0.03 -7.12 -5.69
N GLY A 256 -1.29 -7.26 -5.68
CA GLY A 256 -2.05 -7.61 -4.48
C GLY A 256 -1.73 -8.99 -3.90
N GLU A 257 -1.54 -9.98 -4.77
CA GLU A 257 -1.45 -11.40 -4.37
C GLU A 257 -0.38 -12.18 -5.15
N GLY A 258 0.42 -11.50 -5.96
CA GLY A 258 1.32 -12.13 -6.92
C GLY A 258 2.78 -11.73 -6.79
N ALA A 259 3.57 -12.13 -7.78
CA ALA A 259 5.02 -11.92 -7.84
C ALA A 259 5.41 -10.44 -7.69
N CYS A 260 4.61 -9.50 -8.22
CA CYS A 260 4.84 -8.08 -8.05
C CYS A 260 4.78 -7.63 -6.58
N GLY A 261 3.82 -8.15 -5.80
CA GLY A 261 3.70 -7.88 -4.36
C GLY A 261 4.86 -8.44 -3.56
N ILE A 262 5.27 -9.67 -3.87
CA ILE A 262 6.45 -10.31 -3.30
C ILE A 262 7.69 -9.44 -3.54
N TYR A 263 7.93 -9.06 -4.80
CA TYR A 263 9.09 -8.23 -5.13
C TYR A 263 9.06 -6.91 -4.35
N TYR A 264 7.92 -6.21 -4.31
CA TYR A 264 7.77 -4.96 -3.58
C TYR A 264 8.20 -5.09 -2.11
N LEU A 265 7.77 -6.15 -1.43
CA LEU A 265 8.14 -6.42 -0.04
C LEU A 265 9.61 -6.83 0.10
N SER A 266 10.12 -7.67 -0.81
CA SER A 266 11.46 -8.23 -0.74
C SER A 266 12.59 -7.20 -0.78
N ARG A 267 12.36 -6.04 -1.41
CA ARG A 267 13.32 -4.92 -1.47
C ARG A 267 13.81 -4.42 -0.12
N HIS A 268 13.02 -4.66 0.92
CA HIS A 268 13.28 -4.22 2.27
C HIS A 268 13.73 -5.37 3.18
N PHE A 269 13.87 -6.58 2.65
CA PHE A 269 14.25 -7.78 3.40
C PHE A 269 15.78 -7.94 3.39
N PRO A 270 16.44 -7.98 4.57
CA PRO A 270 17.89 -7.89 4.66
C PRO A 270 18.62 -9.06 3.99
N GLU A 271 18.05 -10.27 4.04
CA GLU A 271 18.65 -11.47 3.43
C GLU A 271 18.78 -11.36 1.91
N PHE A 272 18.00 -10.49 1.27
CA PHE A 272 18.01 -10.34 -0.19
C PHE A 272 18.83 -9.15 -0.65
N LYS A 273 19.43 -8.39 0.26
CA LYS A 273 20.15 -7.15 -0.08
C LYS A 273 21.23 -7.38 -1.16
N ASP A 274 22.01 -8.45 -1.02
CA ASP A 274 23.13 -8.75 -1.92
C ASP A 274 22.69 -9.54 -3.17
N SER A 275 21.52 -10.18 -3.13
CA SER A 275 20.96 -10.98 -4.22
C SER A 275 19.78 -10.31 -4.93
N MET A 276 19.48 -9.04 -4.60
CA MET A 276 18.30 -8.33 -5.09
C MET A 276 18.30 -8.17 -6.61
N SER A 277 19.48 -7.97 -7.21
CA SER A 277 19.63 -7.90 -8.66
C SER A 277 19.25 -9.22 -9.34
N ASN A 278 19.73 -10.36 -8.82
CA ASN A 278 19.39 -11.68 -9.34
C ASN A 278 17.90 -11.98 -9.15
N PHE A 279 17.36 -11.69 -7.96
CA PHE A 279 15.94 -11.89 -7.68
C PHE A 279 15.04 -11.01 -8.57
N SER A 280 15.48 -9.79 -8.91
CA SER A 280 14.81 -8.94 -9.88
C SER A 280 14.73 -9.59 -11.26
N HIS A 281 15.79 -10.25 -11.74
CA HIS A 281 15.76 -10.95 -13.02
C HIS A 281 14.86 -12.19 -12.97
N GLU A 282 14.87 -12.94 -11.87
CA GLU A 282 13.98 -14.09 -11.66
C GLU A 282 12.51 -13.68 -11.72
N ILE A 283 12.12 -12.61 -11.00
CA ILE A 283 10.76 -12.09 -11.01
C ILE A 283 10.37 -11.55 -12.39
N GLU A 284 11.24 -10.79 -13.05
CA GLU A 284 10.95 -10.27 -14.40
C GLU A 284 10.76 -11.42 -15.41
N ASN A 285 11.60 -12.46 -15.34
CA ASN A 285 11.45 -13.66 -16.17
C ASN A 285 10.16 -14.41 -15.85
N TYR A 286 9.81 -14.54 -14.56
CA TYR A 286 8.56 -15.16 -14.14
C TYR A 286 7.33 -14.44 -14.72
N ILE A 287 7.30 -13.10 -14.60
CA ILE A 287 6.22 -12.26 -15.13
C ILE A 287 6.16 -12.39 -16.66
N SER A 288 7.29 -12.20 -17.34
CA SER A 288 7.37 -12.20 -18.81
C SER A 288 6.90 -13.50 -19.45
N ASN A 289 7.08 -14.63 -18.77
CA ASN A 289 6.71 -15.95 -19.26
C ASN A 289 5.34 -16.43 -18.74
N SER A 290 4.62 -15.60 -17.98
CA SER A 290 3.30 -15.96 -17.47
C SER A 290 2.22 -15.92 -18.57
N LEU A 291 1.22 -16.79 -18.46
CA LEU A 291 0.01 -16.74 -19.30
C LEU A 291 -0.72 -15.41 -19.16
N GLU A 292 -0.64 -14.77 -17.99
CA GLU A 292 -1.31 -13.50 -17.72
C GLU A 292 -0.82 -12.39 -18.63
N ILE A 293 0.49 -12.28 -18.84
CA ILE A 293 1.05 -11.28 -19.76
C ILE A 293 0.62 -11.52 -21.21
N HIS A 294 0.41 -12.78 -21.60
CA HIS A 294 -0.16 -13.09 -22.91
C HIS A 294 -1.61 -12.62 -23.04
N HIS A 295 -2.44 -12.81 -22.02
CA HIS A 295 -3.84 -12.34 -22.02
C HIS A 295 -3.95 -10.81 -22.01
N LEU A 296 -3.05 -10.10 -21.31
CA LEU A 296 -3.00 -8.65 -21.31
C LEU A 296 -2.66 -8.02 -22.68
N GLY A 297 -2.26 -8.84 -23.67
CA GLY A 297 -2.15 -8.43 -25.06
C GLY A 297 -3.51 -8.22 -25.76
N ASP A 298 -4.59 -8.82 -25.25
CA ASP A 298 -5.95 -8.58 -25.75
C ASP A 298 -6.56 -7.30 -25.13
N ILE A 299 -7.01 -6.38 -25.97
CA ILE A 299 -7.51 -5.06 -25.52
C ILE A 299 -8.76 -5.20 -24.64
N LYS A 300 -9.66 -6.17 -24.90
CA LYS A 300 -10.87 -6.35 -24.07
C LYS A 300 -10.49 -6.87 -22.69
N TYR A 301 -9.55 -7.80 -22.63
CA TYR A 301 -9.01 -8.31 -21.36
C TYR A 301 -8.28 -7.21 -20.58
N LEU A 302 -7.40 -6.46 -21.26
CA LEU A 302 -6.63 -5.36 -20.70
C LEU A 302 -7.54 -4.30 -20.06
N LYS A 303 -8.65 -3.93 -20.71
CA LYS A 303 -9.60 -2.92 -20.18
C LYS A 303 -10.20 -3.27 -18.82
N ASN A 304 -10.22 -4.56 -18.45
CA ASN A 304 -10.70 -5.02 -17.15
C ASN A 304 -9.57 -5.18 -16.11
N HIS A 305 -8.31 -5.01 -16.51
CA HIS A 305 -7.11 -5.25 -15.68
C HIS A 305 -6.17 -4.04 -15.74
N LEU A 306 -6.73 -2.85 -15.56
CA LEU A 306 -5.99 -1.58 -15.61
C LEU A 306 -5.47 -1.12 -14.25
N GLY A 307 -6.03 -1.66 -13.16
CA GLY A 307 -5.75 -1.26 -11.79
C GLY A 307 -4.31 -1.49 -11.34
N MET A 308 -3.97 -0.92 -10.18
CA MET A 308 -2.69 -1.14 -9.51
C MET A 308 -2.66 -2.45 -8.72
N TRP A 309 -3.79 -2.90 -8.16
CA TRP A 309 -3.83 -4.10 -7.32
C TRP A 309 -3.73 -5.40 -8.12
N ASP A 310 -4.57 -5.52 -9.14
CA ASP A 310 -4.84 -6.71 -9.95
C ASP A 310 -4.77 -6.38 -11.45
N GLY A 311 -3.92 -5.43 -11.82
CA GLY A 311 -3.82 -4.96 -13.20
C GLY A 311 -2.44 -4.51 -13.62
N VAL A 312 -2.38 -4.05 -14.87
CA VAL A 312 -1.16 -3.66 -15.59
C VAL A 312 -0.44 -2.49 -14.92
N ALA A 313 -1.15 -1.57 -14.27
CA ALA A 313 -0.51 -0.43 -13.60
C ALA A 313 0.40 -0.91 -12.45
N GLY A 314 -0.03 -1.94 -11.70
CA GLY A 314 0.78 -2.53 -10.64
C GLY A 314 2.03 -3.19 -11.19
N ILE A 315 1.88 -3.95 -12.28
CA ILE A 315 2.99 -4.62 -12.97
C ILE A 315 4.01 -3.57 -13.44
N MET A 316 3.57 -2.54 -14.17
CA MET A 316 4.43 -1.46 -14.68
C MET A 316 5.16 -0.71 -13.55
N LEU A 317 4.50 -0.47 -12.42
CA LEU A 317 5.12 0.15 -11.25
C LEU A 317 6.30 -0.70 -10.75
N ILE A 318 6.08 -2.01 -10.60
CA ILE A 318 7.13 -2.93 -10.13
C ILE A 318 8.25 -3.10 -11.15
N GLU A 319 7.95 -3.12 -12.44
CA GLU A 319 8.97 -3.12 -13.49
C GLU A 319 9.88 -1.90 -13.42
N SER A 320 9.31 -0.72 -13.19
CA SER A 320 10.08 0.51 -13.02
C SER A 320 10.98 0.42 -11.78
N LEU A 321 10.51 -0.17 -10.69
CA LEU A 321 11.32 -0.40 -9.48
C LEU A 321 12.43 -1.41 -9.73
N MET A 322 12.14 -2.54 -10.40
CA MET A 322 13.12 -3.56 -10.80
C MET A 322 14.27 -2.98 -11.62
N ARG A 323 13.96 -2.12 -12.59
CA ARG A 323 14.99 -1.41 -13.38
C ARG A 323 15.84 -0.50 -12.52
N THR A 324 15.19 0.25 -11.63
CA THR A 324 15.86 1.19 -10.74
C THR A 324 16.82 0.46 -9.79
N ASP A 325 16.36 -0.61 -9.16
CA ASP A 325 17.17 -1.39 -8.23
C ASP A 325 18.35 -2.08 -8.93
N ARG A 326 18.19 -2.54 -10.19
CA ARG A 326 19.32 -3.05 -10.98
C ARG A 326 20.38 -1.99 -11.27
N ILE A 327 19.98 -0.75 -11.52
CA ILE A 327 20.92 0.38 -11.71
C ILE A 327 21.67 0.69 -10.41
N PHE A 328 21.00 0.57 -9.25
CA PHE A 328 21.61 0.91 -7.95
C PHE A 328 22.38 -0.24 -7.30
N HIS A 329 22.06 -1.50 -7.61
CA HIS A 329 22.63 -2.69 -6.98
C HIS A 329 23.38 -3.61 -7.94
N GLY A 330 23.27 -3.40 -9.26
CA GLY A 330 24.01 -4.13 -10.28
C GLY A 330 25.21 -3.34 -10.79
N ASN A 331 26.34 -4.04 -10.96
CA ASN A 331 27.40 -3.59 -11.87
C ASN A 331 26.80 -3.56 -13.28
N PHE A 332 26.87 -2.40 -13.95
CA PHE A 332 26.63 -2.35 -15.38
C PHE A 332 27.68 -3.21 -16.08
N GLU A 333 27.26 -4.29 -16.73
CA GLU A 333 27.94 -4.79 -17.93
C GLU A 333 27.21 -4.27 -19.17
#